data_AF-A0A8T4PQZ8-F1
#
_entry.id   AF-A0A8T4PQZ8-F1
#
_cell.length_a   1.000
_cell.length_b   1.000
_cell.length_c   1.000
_cell.angle_alpha   90.00
_cell.angle_beta   90.00
_cell.angle_gamma   90.00
#
_symmetry.space_group_name_H-M   'P 1'
#
loop_
_entity.id
_entity.type
_entity.pdbx_description
1 polymer ?
#
loop_
_entity_poly.entity_id
_entity_poly.type
_entity_poly.pdbx_seq_one_letter_code
_entity_poly.pdbx_strand_id
1 'polypeptide(L)'
;MNFIKMQKHQNGKLVFALIFAMLLAHVSFAQQPSCDYKVEILVDGEEFEMEDFKWRMRAIKIEGKSTNITGTAKIMDSDDKTVKTYKPWTDDSIAKQKTSSEYSPNLKPGEYEITAEINVECDDTSKYNNEDTRKITIKGATQDTTNKEAKSDDTETEPVNSFVSDAEKEQIIIKTTKTAPKPADEEAENTIQLTNKNAQKTQQQPITSNTIQAPQIVYESSGERAKTWIMIFLLTLSILFNIILIWRR
;
A
#
# COMPACT_ATOMS: atom_id res chain seq x y z
N MET A 1 58.64 -52.53 -12.56
CA MET A 1 58.54 -51.27 -13.33
C MET A 1 57.09 -50.97 -13.75
N ASN A 2 56.12 -51.04 -12.82
CA ASN A 2 54.67 -50.95 -13.15
C ASN A 2 53.83 -50.14 -12.14
N PHE A 3 54.43 -49.34 -11.25
CA PHE A 3 53.68 -48.60 -10.21
C PHE A 3 53.37 -47.14 -10.54
N ILE A 4 53.93 -46.58 -11.63
CA ILE A 4 53.78 -45.14 -11.95
C ILE A 4 52.53 -44.86 -12.79
N LYS A 5 51.90 -45.88 -13.41
CA LYS A 5 50.73 -45.68 -14.28
C LYS A 5 49.40 -45.53 -13.55
N MET A 6 49.34 -45.80 -12.23
CA MET A 6 48.07 -45.84 -11.48
C MET A 6 47.70 -44.53 -10.78
N GLN A 7 48.62 -43.57 -10.62
CA GLN A 7 48.36 -42.30 -9.94
C GLN A 7 47.80 -41.19 -10.84
N LYS A 8 47.94 -41.28 -12.18
CA LYS A 8 47.50 -40.21 -13.09
C LYS A 8 45.98 -40.13 -13.28
N HIS A 9 45.24 -41.17 -12.89
CA HIS A 9 43.80 -41.27 -13.15
C HIS A 9 42.91 -40.75 -12.01
N GLN A 10 43.45 -40.55 -10.79
CA GLN A 10 42.67 -40.04 -9.64
C GLN A 10 42.57 -38.51 -9.61
N ASN A 11 43.64 -37.79 -10.01
CA ASN A 11 43.66 -36.32 -9.90
C ASN A 11 42.68 -35.62 -10.85
N GLY A 12 42.38 -36.22 -12.01
CA GLY A 12 41.40 -35.65 -12.96
C GLY A 12 39.96 -35.64 -12.44
N LYS A 13 39.57 -36.64 -11.63
CA LYS A 13 38.21 -36.72 -11.08
C LYS A 13 37.95 -35.67 -9.99
N LEU A 14 38.96 -35.36 -9.18
CA LEU A 14 38.86 -34.35 -8.13
C LEU A 14 38.73 -32.94 -8.72
N VAL A 15 39.53 -32.62 -9.73
CA VAL A 15 39.49 -31.31 -10.40
C VAL A 15 38.15 -31.10 -11.10
N PHE A 16 37.62 -32.13 -11.78
CA PHE A 16 36.30 -32.05 -12.41
C PHE A 16 35.17 -31.88 -11.39
N ALA A 17 35.22 -32.59 -10.25
CA ALA A 17 34.23 -32.44 -9.18
C ALA A 17 34.25 -31.02 -8.57
N LEU A 18 35.44 -30.43 -8.40
CA LEU A 18 35.57 -29.05 -7.90
C LEU A 18 35.04 -28.02 -8.90
N ILE A 19 35.33 -28.18 -10.19
CA ILE A 19 34.80 -27.30 -11.25
C ILE A 19 33.27 -27.43 -11.34
N PHE A 20 32.73 -28.65 -11.28
CA PHE A 20 31.29 -28.89 -11.30
C PHE A 20 30.57 -28.36 -10.06
N ALA A 21 31.19 -28.47 -8.87
CA ALA A 21 30.68 -27.88 -7.64
C ALA A 21 30.69 -26.33 -7.69
N MET A 22 31.74 -25.73 -8.25
CA MET A 22 31.76 -24.29 -8.49
C MET A 22 30.70 -23.86 -9.50
N LEU A 23 30.49 -24.61 -10.59
CA LEU A 23 29.43 -24.31 -11.56
C LEU A 23 28.03 -24.44 -10.95
N LEU A 24 27.77 -25.47 -10.14
CA LEU A 24 26.50 -25.66 -9.43
C LEU A 24 26.21 -24.55 -8.41
N ALA A 25 27.23 -23.98 -7.76
CA ALA A 25 27.06 -22.88 -6.83
C ALA A 25 26.56 -21.58 -7.49
N HIS A 26 26.64 -21.46 -8.82
CA HIS A 26 26.18 -20.27 -9.55
C HIS A 26 24.76 -20.41 -10.14
N VAL A 27 24.11 -21.59 -10.06
CA VAL A 27 22.82 -21.83 -10.76
C VAL A 27 21.60 -21.60 -9.87
N SER A 28 21.76 -21.31 -8.58
CA SER A 28 20.62 -21.26 -7.64
C SER A 28 20.20 -19.85 -7.23
N PHE A 29 20.42 -18.83 -8.07
CA PHE A 29 19.70 -17.57 -7.91
C PHE A 29 18.28 -17.76 -8.40
N ALA A 30 17.43 -18.38 -7.57
CA ALA A 30 16.00 -18.25 -7.71
C ALA A 30 15.71 -16.74 -7.57
N GLN A 31 15.57 -16.05 -8.71
CA GLN A 31 15.18 -14.64 -8.73
C GLN A 31 13.89 -14.55 -7.94
N GLN A 32 13.96 -13.96 -6.74
CA GLN A 32 12.76 -13.62 -6.00
C GLN A 32 11.90 -12.76 -6.93
N PRO A 33 10.60 -13.04 -7.03
CA PRO A 33 9.74 -12.28 -7.91
C PRO A 33 9.74 -10.82 -7.44
N SER A 34 10.27 -9.94 -8.28
CA SER A 34 10.23 -8.51 -8.02
C SER A 34 8.81 -7.99 -8.08
N CYS A 35 8.58 -6.87 -7.41
CA CYS A 35 7.30 -6.18 -7.39
C CYS A 35 7.52 -4.67 -7.32
N ASP A 36 6.45 -3.93 -7.59
CA ASP A 36 6.41 -2.47 -7.43
C ASP A 36 4.99 -2.07 -7.06
N TYR A 37 4.85 -1.34 -5.96
CA TYR A 37 3.58 -0.81 -5.51
C TYR A 37 3.70 0.69 -5.26
N LYS A 38 2.57 1.37 -5.27
CA LYS A 38 2.46 2.77 -4.92
C LYS A 38 1.29 3.00 -3.98
N VAL A 39 1.46 3.90 -3.04
CA VAL A 39 0.37 4.42 -2.22
C VAL A 39 0.00 5.84 -2.65
N GLU A 40 -1.28 6.17 -2.52
CA GLU A 40 -1.82 7.51 -2.77
C GLU A 40 -2.87 7.86 -1.72
N ILE A 41 -2.80 9.09 -1.21
CA ILE A 41 -3.84 9.71 -0.39
C ILE A 41 -4.84 10.38 -1.33
N LEU A 42 -6.11 9.98 -1.22
CA LEU A 42 -7.23 10.55 -1.96
C LEU A 42 -7.98 11.52 -1.05
N VAL A 43 -7.78 12.82 -1.26
CA VAL A 43 -8.38 13.91 -0.50
C VAL A 43 -8.80 15.02 -1.46
N ASP A 44 -10.00 15.58 -1.27
CA ASP A 44 -10.64 16.50 -2.22
C ASP A 44 -10.34 17.97 -1.86
N GLY A 45 -9.05 18.35 -1.86
CA GLY A 45 -8.58 19.71 -1.57
C GLY A 45 -7.51 19.76 -0.47
N GLU A 46 -7.22 20.98 -0.02
CA GLU A 46 -6.23 21.24 1.03
C GLU A 46 -6.83 22.01 2.22
N GLU A 47 -7.97 22.69 2.05
CA GLU A 47 -8.66 23.45 3.09
C GLU A 47 -10.07 22.90 3.29
N PHE A 48 -10.45 22.60 4.53
CA PHE A 48 -11.73 21.98 4.85
C PHE A 48 -12.39 22.64 6.06
N GLU A 49 -13.73 22.66 6.08
CA GLU A 49 -14.47 22.82 7.33
C GLU A 49 -14.44 21.50 8.12
N MET A 50 -14.68 21.57 9.43
CA MET A 50 -14.56 20.39 10.33
C MET A 50 -15.41 19.18 9.89
N GLU A 51 -16.57 19.41 9.28
CA GLU A 51 -17.52 18.35 8.87
C GLU A 51 -17.24 17.81 7.46
N ASP A 52 -16.54 18.58 6.64
CA ASP A 52 -16.31 18.28 5.22
C ASP A 52 -15.04 17.44 5.00
N PHE A 53 -14.14 17.40 5.98
CA PHE A 53 -12.88 16.69 5.84
C PHE A 53 -13.09 15.17 5.75
N LYS A 54 -12.82 14.65 4.55
CA LYS A 54 -12.91 13.23 4.19
C LYS A 54 -11.72 12.82 3.36
N TRP A 55 -11.22 11.61 3.59
CA TRP A 55 -10.11 11.08 2.80
C TRP A 55 -10.13 9.55 2.71
N ARG A 56 -9.39 9.00 1.74
CA ARG A 56 -9.19 7.56 1.53
C ARG A 56 -7.72 7.29 1.23
N MET A 57 -7.27 6.07 1.50
CA MET A 57 -5.96 5.57 1.10
C MET A 57 -6.14 4.59 -0.07
N ARG A 58 -5.31 4.70 -1.10
CA ARG A 58 -5.30 3.78 -2.25
C ARG A 58 -3.91 3.18 -2.44
N ALA A 59 -3.83 1.86 -2.48
CA ALA A 59 -2.64 1.14 -2.91
C ALA A 59 -2.83 0.64 -4.35
N ILE A 60 -1.80 0.78 -5.17
CA ILE A 60 -1.77 0.44 -6.60
C ILE A 60 -0.57 -0.45 -6.84
N LYS A 61 -0.76 -1.57 -7.51
CA LYS A 61 0.31 -2.40 -8.03
C LYS A 61 0.75 -1.83 -9.38
N ILE A 62 2.01 -1.44 -9.49
CA ILE A 62 2.61 -0.95 -10.73
C ILE A 62 3.04 -2.14 -11.58
N GLU A 63 3.90 -3.00 -11.05
CA GLU A 63 4.43 -4.16 -11.78
C GLU A 63 4.76 -5.37 -10.87
N GLY A 64 5.15 -6.47 -11.51
CA GLY A 64 5.57 -7.69 -10.84
C GLY A 64 4.43 -8.60 -10.35
N LYS A 65 4.76 -9.51 -9.43
CA LYS A 65 3.80 -10.48 -8.89
C LYS A 65 2.95 -9.87 -7.78
N SER A 66 1.71 -10.35 -7.67
CA SER A 66 0.86 -9.97 -6.54
C SER A 66 1.42 -10.56 -5.25
N THR A 67 1.48 -9.74 -4.20
CA THR A 67 1.94 -10.12 -2.86
C THR A 67 0.94 -9.60 -1.83
N ASN A 68 1.16 -9.95 -0.57
CA ASN A 68 0.46 -9.33 0.56
C ASN A 68 1.08 -7.98 0.88
N ILE A 69 0.21 -7.03 1.22
CA ILE A 69 0.61 -5.71 1.66
C ILE A 69 -0.04 -5.37 3.01
N THR A 70 0.65 -4.58 3.80
CA THR A 70 0.12 -3.95 5.01
C THR A 70 0.16 -2.44 4.81
N GLY A 71 -1.00 -1.79 4.88
CA GLY A 71 -1.10 -0.34 4.77
C GLY A 71 -1.29 0.32 6.12
N THR A 72 -0.55 1.39 6.36
CA THR A 72 -0.67 2.23 7.55
C THR A 72 -0.79 3.69 7.15
N ALA A 73 -1.53 4.47 7.93
CA ALA A 73 -1.57 5.91 7.76
C ALA A 73 -1.67 6.60 9.12
N LYS A 74 -1.17 7.83 9.19
CA LYS A 74 -1.21 8.67 10.40
C LYS A 74 -1.51 10.11 10.03
N ILE A 75 -2.16 10.81 10.96
CA ILE A 75 -2.38 12.26 10.89
C ILE A 75 -1.58 12.89 12.03
N MET A 76 -0.73 13.85 11.68
CA MET A 76 0.11 14.61 12.61
C MET A 76 -0.35 16.07 12.62
N ASP A 77 -0.27 16.72 13.77
CA ASP A 77 -0.48 18.17 13.87
C ASP A 77 0.82 18.96 13.56
N SER A 78 0.76 20.29 13.63
CA SER A 78 1.91 21.17 13.40
C SER A 78 3.08 21.00 14.39
N ASP A 79 2.85 20.30 15.51
CA ASP A 79 3.86 20.00 16.53
C ASP A 79 4.43 18.57 16.36
N ASP A 80 4.25 17.97 15.19
CA ASP A 80 4.64 16.59 14.85
C ASP A 80 4.02 15.51 15.76
N LYS A 81 2.94 15.84 16.48
CA LYS A 81 2.26 14.90 17.37
C LYS A 81 1.22 14.11 16.57
N THR A 82 1.30 12.78 16.68
CA THR A 82 0.31 11.90 16.06
C THR A 82 -1.06 12.06 16.74
N VAL A 83 -2.06 12.51 15.97
CA VAL A 83 -3.45 12.69 16.40
C VAL A 83 -4.26 11.43 16.20
N LYS A 84 -4.07 10.76 15.05
CA LYS A 84 -4.76 9.50 14.69
C LYS A 84 -3.84 8.58 13.88
N THR A 85 -4.08 7.28 14.02
CA THR A 85 -3.40 6.21 13.27
C THR A 85 -4.45 5.27 12.70
N TYR A 86 -4.23 4.82 11.47
CA TYR A 86 -5.12 3.96 10.69
C TYR A 86 -4.32 2.77 10.15
N LYS A 87 -4.98 1.62 10.05
CA LYS A 87 -4.44 0.41 9.44
C LYS A 87 -5.49 -0.22 8.53
N PRO A 88 -5.71 0.34 7.32
CA PRO A 88 -6.79 -0.10 6.43
C PRO A 88 -6.67 -1.57 6.00
N TRP A 89 -5.45 -2.08 5.90
CA TRP A 89 -5.15 -3.43 5.40
C TRP A 89 -4.04 -4.06 6.22
N THR A 90 -4.17 -5.35 6.50
CA THR A 90 -3.12 -6.16 7.15
C THR A 90 -2.95 -7.44 6.35
N ASP A 91 -1.76 -7.64 5.79
CA ASP A 91 -1.36 -8.81 5.00
C ASP A 91 -2.37 -9.17 3.90
N ASP A 92 -2.90 -8.14 3.24
CA ASP A 92 -3.93 -8.28 2.22
C ASP A 92 -3.31 -8.37 0.83
N SER A 93 -3.79 -9.32 0.02
CA SER A 93 -3.36 -9.45 -1.38
C SER A 93 -4.06 -8.45 -2.31
N ILE A 94 -3.29 -7.81 -3.19
CA ILE A 94 -3.82 -6.86 -4.19
C ILE A 94 -3.51 -7.32 -5.61
N ALA A 95 -4.55 -7.46 -6.42
CA ALA A 95 -4.42 -7.85 -7.83
C ALA A 95 -3.97 -6.69 -8.74
N LYS A 96 -4.54 -5.50 -8.53
CA LYS A 96 -4.24 -4.27 -9.30
C LYS A 96 -4.25 -3.03 -8.42
N GLN A 97 -5.32 -2.81 -7.67
CA GLN A 97 -5.44 -1.69 -6.75
C GLN A 97 -6.42 -2.05 -5.63
N LYS A 98 -6.29 -1.38 -4.48
CA LYS A 98 -7.22 -1.47 -3.35
C LYS A 98 -7.38 -0.08 -2.75
N THR A 99 -8.60 0.28 -2.38
CA THR A 99 -8.91 1.56 -1.73
C THR A 99 -9.56 1.28 -0.38
N SER A 100 -9.20 2.06 0.63
CA SER A 100 -9.76 1.95 1.97
C SER A 100 -11.22 2.42 1.98
N SER A 101 -11.90 2.17 3.11
CA SER A 101 -13.10 2.93 3.45
C SER A 101 -12.79 4.43 3.54
N GLU A 102 -13.82 5.26 3.42
CA GLU A 102 -13.74 6.69 3.71
C GLU A 102 -13.50 6.94 5.20
N TYR A 103 -12.62 7.89 5.51
CA TYR A 103 -12.30 8.35 6.85
C TYR A 103 -12.69 9.81 7.00
N SER A 104 -13.37 10.13 8.11
CA SER A 104 -13.82 11.49 8.44
C SER A 104 -13.58 11.77 9.94
N PRO A 105 -12.31 11.93 10.37
CA PRO A 105 -12.02 12.24 11.76
C PRO A 105 -12.50 13.65 12.13
N ASN A 106 -13.07 13.79 13.31
CA ASN A 106 -13.42 15.11 13.87
C ASN A 106 -12.15 15.80 14.39
N LEU A 107 -11.42 16.46 13.49
CA LEU A 107 -10.21 17.23 13.80
C LEU A 107 -10.60 18.63 14.29
N LYS A 108 -9.77 19.18 15.18
CA LYS A 108 -9.91 20.58 15.59
C LYS A 108 -9.41 21.50 14.47
N PRO A 109 -9.73 22.80 14.51
CA PRO A 109 -9.13 23.76 13.60
C PRO A 109 -7.61 23.79 13.75
N GLY A 110 -6.90 23.78 12.62
CA GLY A 110 -5.43 23.73 12.60
C GLY A 110 -4.86 23.19 11.29
N GLU A 111 -3.53 23.15 11.21
CA GLU A 111 -2.79 22.53 10.11
C GLU A 111 -2.39 21.09 10.47
N TYR A 112 -2.52 20.19 9.51
CA TYR A 112 -2.21 18.78 9.70
C TYR A 112 -1.46 18.20 8.50
N GLU A 113 -0.71 17.13 8.76
CA GLU A 113 -0.05 16.31 7.75
C GLU A 113 -0.55 14.87 7.83
N ILE A 114 -1.03 14.34 6.71
CA ILE A 114 -1.42 12.94 6.53
C ILE A 114 -0.25 12.24 5.86
N THR A 115 0.26 11.18 6.49
CA THR A 115 1.25 10.28 5.89
C THR A 115 0.63 8.90 5.72
N ALA A 116 0.72 8.34 4.52
CA ALA A 116 0.29 6.98 4.21
C ALA A 116 1.50 6.18 3.74
N GLU A 117 1.64 4.96 4.25
CA GLU A 117 2.75 4.05 3.97
C GLU A 117 2.22 2.64 3.69
N ILE A 118 2.85 1.92 2.76
CA ILE A 118 2.62 0.49 2.56
C ILE A 118 3.91 -0.29 2.76
N ASN A 119 3.79 -1.44 3.43
CA ASN A 119 4.84 -2.44 3.52
C ASN A 119 4.44 -3.66 2.68
N VAL A 120 5.38 -4.20 1.91
CA VAL A 120 5.17 -5.29 0.97
C VAL A 120 6.13 -6.44 1.27
N GLU A 121 5.66 -7.69 1.13
CA GLU A 121 6.48 -8.88 1.47
C GLU A 121 7.50 -9.29 0.39
N CYS A 122 7.50 -8.63 -0.77
CA CYS A 122 8.37 -8.94 -1.91
C CYS A 122 9.56 -7.98 -2.00
N ASP A 123 10.53 -8.32 -2.85
CA ASP A 123 11.65 -7.42 -3.18
C ASP A 123 11.14 -6.28 -4.07
N ASP A 124 10.74 -5.21 -3.42
CA ASP A 124 10.18 -4.02 -4.07
C ASP A 124 11.28 -3.23 -4.80
N THR A 125 11.10 -3.11 -6.11
CA THR A 125 12.02 -2.38 -7.01
C THR A 125 12.03 -0.88 -6.74
N SER A 126 10.94 -0.35 -6.16
CA SER A 126 10.77 1.06 -5.87
C SER A 126 10.17 1.21 -4.49
N LYS A 127 10.99 1.54 -3.48
CA LYS A 127 10.45 1.84 -2.14
C LYS A 127 9.98 3.29 -2.00
N TYR A 128 10.32 4.17 -2.93
CA TYR A 128 10.09 5.61 -2.80
C TYR A 128 8.63 6.03 -3.03
N ASN A 129 7.85 5.20 -3.72
CA ASN A 129 6.43 5.38 -3.99
C ASN A 129 5.54 4.62 -2.99
N ASN A 130 6.14 3.93 -2.02
CA ASN A 130 5.43 3.26 -0.93
C ASN A 130 4.99 4.22 0.18
N GLU A 131 5.31 5.51 0.06
CA GLU A 131 4.87 6.57 0.97
C GLU A 131 4.26 7.73 0.17
N ASP A 132 3.16 8.30 0.68
CA ASP A 132 2.55 9.54 0.18
C ASP A 132 2.20 10.43 1.37
N THR A 133 2.42 11.74 1.22
CA THR A 133 2.23 12.72 2.28
C THR A 133 1.45 13.92 1.76
N ARG A 134 0.43 14.35 2.50
CA ARG A 134 -0.45 15.47 2.15
C ARG A 134 -0.66 16.40 3.33
N LYS A 135 -0.52 17.71 3.08
CA LYS A 135 -0.84 18.75 4.06
C LYS A 135 -2.28 19.22 3.86
N ILE A 136 -2.97 19.46 4.96
CA ILE A 136 -4.34 19.98 4.98
C ILE A 136 -4.49 21.04 6.07
N THR A 137 -5.50 21.87 5.94
CA THR A 137 -5.90 22.87 6.92
C THR A 137 -7.38 22.70 7.24
N ILE A 138 -7.70 22.54 8.52
CA ILE A 138 -9.08 22.54 9.01
C ILE A 138 -9.40 23.94 9.51
N LYS A 139 -10.36 24.59 8.85
CA LYS A 139 -10.87 25.91 9.25
C LYS A 139 -11.71 25.77 10.50
N GLY A 140 -11.59 26.76 11.38
CA GLY A 140 -12.53 26.92 12.47
C GLY A 140 -13.84 27.38 11.89
N ALA A 141 -14.95 26.93 12.49
CA ALA A 141 -16.23 27.57 12.27
C ALA A 141 -15.99 29.06 12.50
N THR A 142 -16.05 29.85 11.41
CA THR A 142 -16.05 31.30 11.52
C THR A 142 -17.19 31.56 12.48
N GLN A 143 -16.88 31.97 13.71
CA GLN A 143 -17.92 32.51 14.56
C GLN A 143 -18.32 33.74 13.79
N ASP A 144 -19.38 33.59 12.98
CA ASP A 144 -20.14 34.68 12.42
C ASP A 144 -20.55 35.45 13.66
N THR A 145 -19.68 36.39 14.01
CA THR A 145 -19.88 37.36 15.05
C THR A 145 -20.92 38.24 14.40
N THR A 146 -22.15 37.73 14.46
CA THR A 146 -23.36 38.45 14.18
C THR A 146 -23.37 39.48 15.29
N ASN A 147 -22.64 40.57 15.04
CA ASN A 147 -22.89 41.85 15.65
C ASN A 147 -24.34 42.16 15.32
N LYS A 148 -25.26 41.59 16.10
CA LYS A 148 -26.48 42.27 16.46
C LYS A 148 -25.96 43.58 17.04
N GLU A 149 -25.99 44.63 16.22
CA GLU A 149 -25.98 46.00 16.69
C GLU A 149 -27.02 46.06 17.82
N ALA A 150 -26.51 45.98 19.05
CA ALA A 150 -27.26 46.37 20.22
C ALA A 150 -27.51 47.86 20.02
N LYS A 151 -28.70 48.17 19.53
CA LYS A 151 -29.32 49.48 19.70
C LYS A 151 -29.25 49.78 21.20
N SER A 152 -28.30 50.63 21.56
CA SER A 152 -28.11 51.16 22.90
C SER A 152 -29.39 51.88 23.32
N ASP A 153 -30.09 51.30 24.28
CA ASP A 153 -31.05 52.03 25.10
C ASP A 153 -30.45 52.05 26.50
N ASP A 154 -29.98 53.23 26.90
CA ASP A 154 -29.38 53.49 28.19
C ASP A 154 -30.43 53.26 29.28
N THR A 155 -30.20 52.28 30.15
CA THR A 155 -30.80 52.30 31.49
C THR A 155 -29.75 51.85 32.49
N GLU A 156 -29.23 52.87 33.15
CA GLU A 156 -28.43 52.85 34.36
C GLU A 156 -29.18 52.16 35.51
N THR A 157 -28.65 51.03 36.00
CA THR A 157 -28.94 50.60 37.37
C THR A 157 -27.71 49.94 38.01
N GLU A 158 -27.37 50.49 39.16
CA GLU A 158 -26.27 50.20 40.08
C GLU A 158 -26.34 48.82 40.79
N PRO A 159 -25.27 48.43 41.54
CA PRO A 159 -24.84 47.05 41.70
C PRO A 159 -25.38 46.39 42.99
N VAL A 160 -25.62 45.07 42.92
CA VAL A 160 -25.77 44.24 44.12
C VAL A 160 -24.89 42.99 44.03
N ASN A 161 -24.29 42.77 45.19
CA ASN A 161 -23.18 41.94 45.61
C ASN A 161 -23.55 40.46 45.86
N SER A 162 -22.53 39.67 46.25
CA SER A 162 -22.52 38.30 46.83
C SER A 162 -22.54 37.13 45.84
N PHE A 163 -21.50 36.30 45.69
CA PHE A 163 -20.77 35.47 46.68
C PHE A 163 -21.64 34.34 47.23
N VAL A 164 -21.63 33.16 46.59
CA VAL A 164 -21.84 31.85 47.23
C VAL A 164 -21.09 30.78 46.42
N SER A 165 -20.17 30.12 47.11
CA SER A 165 -19.54 28.85 46.79
C SER A 165 -20.57 27.72 46.80
N ASP A 166 -20.37 26.64 46.05
CA ASP A 166 -20.18 25.33 46.66
C ASP A 166 -20.08 24.21 45.63
N ALA A 167 -19.19 23.30 45.97
CA ALA A 167 -18.86 22.09 45.25
C ALA A 167 -19.92 21.02 45.52
N GLU A 168 -20.37 20.34 44.46
CA GLU A 168 -21.01 19.05 44.61
C GLU A 168 -20.38 18.04 43.65
N LYS A 169 -19.72 17.05 44.26
CA LYS A 169 -19.17 15.86 43.62
C LYS A 169 -20.29 14.84 43.48
N GLU A 170 -20.77 14.60 42.26
CA GLU A 170 -21.57 13.40 41.97
C GLU A 170 -20.65 12.23 41.59
N GLN A 171 -20.62 11.21 42.44
CA GLN A 171 -19.98 9.93 42.17
C GLN A 171 -21.01 9.00 41.52
N ILE A 172 -20.85 8.75 40.22
CA ILE A 172 -21.66 7.77 39.48
C ILE A 172 -21.09 6.37 39.72
N ILE A 173 -21.81 5.54 40.47
CA ILE A 173 -21.54 4.12 40.66
C ILE A 173 -22.06 3.37 39.42
N ILE A 174 -21.17 3.02 38.49
CA ILE A 174 -21.49 2.12 37.37
C ILE A 174 -21.39 0.67 37.88
N LYS A 175 -22.56 0.05 38.05
CA LYS A 175 -22.71 -1.36 38.42
C LYS A 175 -22.51 -2.23 37.18
N THR A 176 -21.32 -2.78 37.02
CA THR A 176 -20.97 -3.70 35.94
C THR A 176 -21.61 -5.07 36.17
N THR A 177 -22.71 -5.35 35.46
CA THR A 177 -23.29 -6.69 35.40
C THR A 177 -22.60 -7.50 34.31
N LYS A 178 -21.83 -8.48 34.77
CA LYS A 178 -21.17 -9.52 33.97
C LYS A 178 -22.23 -10.48 33.42
N THR A 179 -22.34 -10.59 32.09
CA THR A 179 -23.02 -11.72 31.44
C THR A 179 -22.20 -12.15 30.24
N ALA A 180 -21.75 -13.39 30.30
CA ALA A 180 -21.12 -14.13 29.21
C ALA A 180 -21.80 -15.52 29.17
N PRO A 181 -21.55 -16.35 28.15
CA PRO A 181 -22.27 -16.35 26.88
C PRO A 181 -23.06 -17.66 26.70
N LYS A 182 -24.06 -17.65 25.81
CA LYS A 182 -24.73 -18.88 25.36
C LYS A 182 -24.49 -19.04 23.85
N PRO A 183 -23.97 -20.19 23.38
CA PRO A 183 -23.88 -20.49 21.96
C PRO A 183 -25.21 -21.10 21.50
N ALA A 184 -25.68 -20.67 20.33
CA ALA A 184 -26.68 -21.42 19.59
C ALA A 184 -26.37 -21.20 18.11
N ASP A 185 -26.12 -22.32 17.45
CA ASP A 185 -25.89 -22.51 16.04
C ASP A 185 -27.10 -22.01 15.24
N GLU A 186 -26.86 -21.19 14.21
CA GLU A 186 -27.82 -20.98 13.14
C GLU A 186 -27.04 -20.74 11.83
N GLU A 187 -26.90 -21.80 11.06
CA GLU A 187 -26.48 -21.76 9.66
C GLU A 187 -27.56 -21.06 8.84
N ALA A 188 -27.30 -19.79 8.47
CA ALA A 188 -28.08 -19.09 7.46
C ALA A 188 -27.34 -19.15 6.12
N GLU A 189 -27.76 -20.06 5.25
CA GLU A 189 -27.43 -20.06 3.82
C GLU A 189 -27.97 -18.78 3.17
N ASN A 190 -27.11 -17.79 2.95
CA ASN A 190 -27.47 -16.58 2.21
C ASN A 190 -26.94 -16.67 0.78
N THR A 191 -27.70 -17.36 -0.08
CA THR A 191 -27.41 -17.46 -1.52
C THR A 191 -27.86 -16.17 -2.22
N ILE A 192 -26.92 -15.25 -2.45
CA ILE A 192 -27.16 -14.02 -3.23
C ILE A 192 -27.15 -14.38 -4.72
N GLN A 193 -28.33 -14.48 -5.35
CA GLN A 193 -28.45 -14.55 -6.81
C GLN A 193 -28.25 -13.16 -7.44
N LEU A 194 -27.05 -12.90 -7.97
CA LEU A 194 -26.76 -11.74 -8.81
C LEU A 194 -27.40 -11.91 -10.20
N THR A 195 -28.63 -11.42 -10.35
CA THR A 195 -29.28 -11.30 -11.66
C THR A 195 -28.83 -9.99 -12.31
N ASN A 196 -27.84 -10.06 -13.20
CA ASN A 196 -27.34 -8.91 -13.94
C ASN A 196 -28.22 -8.68 -15.18
N LYS A 197 -29.20 -7.78 -15.05
CA LYS A 197 -29.90 -7.17 -16.19
C LYS A 197 -29.69 -5.67 -16.11
N ASN A 198 -28.75 -5.16 -16.91
CA ASN A 198 -28.91 -3.80 -17.42
C ASN A 198 -28.34 -3.65 -18.82
N ALA A 199 -29.22 -3.88 -19.79
CA ALA A 199 -29.10 -3.36 -21.13
C ALA A 199 -29.91 -2.07 -21.19
N GLN A 200 -29.25 -0.92 -21.11
CA GLN A 200 -29.82 0.30 -21.67
C GLN A 200 -28.73 1.19 -22.27
N LYS A 201 -28.89 1.34 -23.57
CA LYS A 201 -28.06 2.04 -24.54
C LYS A 201 -28.50 3.50 -24.52
N THR A 202 -27.70 4.39 -23.96
CA THR A 202 -27.92 5.84 -24.06
C THR A 202 -27.00 6.42 -25.12
N GLN A 203 -27.62 7.18 -26.02
CA GLN A 203 -27.04 7.74 -27.22
C GLN A 203 -26.06 8.88 -26.93
N GLN A 204 -25.10 8.99 -27.85
CA GLN A 204 -23.98 9.92 -27.96
C GLN A 204 -24.29 11.40 -27.69
N GLN A 205 -23.40 12.04 -26.94
CA GLN A 205 -23.04 13.44 -27.15
C GLN A 205 -21.57 13.51 -27.63
N PRO A 206 -21.24 14.32 -28.63
CA PRO A 206 -19.87 14.48 -29.11
C PRO A 206 -19.08 15.40 -28.17
N ILE A 207 -18.20 14.82 -27.37
CA ILE A 207 -17.18 15.58 -26.63
C ILE A 207 -15.92 15.58 -27.50
N THR A 208 -15.52 16.77 -27.93
CA THR A 208 -14.25 17.03 -28.62
C THR A 208 -13.08 16.66 -27.71
N SER A 209 -12.46 15.52 -27.96
CA SER A 209 -11.26 15.06 -27.28
C SER A 209 -10.01 15.70 -27.90
N ASN A 210 -9.35 16.57 -27.15
CA ASN A 210 -7.95 16.86 -27.40
C ASN A 210 -7.17 15.57 -27.12
N THR A 211 -6.66 14.99 -28.21
CA THR A 211 -5.89 13.75 -28.20
C THR A 211 -4.53 14.00 -27.55
N ILE A 212 -4.46 13.83 -26.24
CA ILE A 212 -3.20 13.66 -25.53
C ILE A 212 -2.70 12.29 -25.93
N GLN A 213 -1.67 12.27 -26.79
CA GLN A 213 -0.95 11.05 -27.16
C GLN A 213 -0.37 10.43 -25.89
N ALA A 214 -1.06 9.42 -25.36
CA ALA A 214 -0.49 8.55 -24.35
C ALA A 214 0.79 7.93 -24.93
N PRO A 215 1.89 7.89 -24.18
CA PRO A 215 3.11 7.23 -24.64
C PRO A 215 2.77 5.78 -24.97
N GLN A 216 2.91 5.41 -26.24
CA GLN A 216 2.81 4.02 -26.65
C GLN A 216 3.96 3.29 -25.96
N ILE A 217 3.63 2.52 -24.93
CA ILE A 217 4.55 1.58 -24.32
C ILE A 217 4.80 0.52 -25.39
N VAL A 218 5.89 0.70 -26.14
CA VAL A 218 6.35 -0.29 -27.12
C VAL A 218 6.75 -1.51 -26.31
N TYR A 219 5.85 -2.49 -26.24
CA TYR A 219 6.13 -3.78 -25.64
C TYR A 219 7.13 -4.50 -26.56
N GLU A 220 8.41 -4.32 -26.26
CA GLU A 220 9.49 -5.07 -26.89
C GLU A 220 9.38 -6.52 -26.39
N SER A 221 8.75 -7.37 -27.21
CA SER A 221 8.50 -8.76 -26.90
C SER A 221 9.79 -9.44 -26.42
N SER A 222 9.75 -10.03 -25.22
CA SER A 222 10.88 -10.75 -24.61
C SER A 222 11.44 -11.90 -25.47
N GLY A 223 10.80 -12.22 -26.60
CA GLY A 223 11.27 -13.21 -27.56
C GLY A 223 12.58 -12.86 -28.27
N GLU A 224 12.89 -11.58 -28.53
CA GLU A 224 14.11 -11.24 -29.30
C GLU A 224 15.38 -11.35 -28.46
N ARG A 225 15.33 -10.98 -27.18
CA ARG A 225 16.47 -11.19 -26.26
C ARG A 225 16.73 -12.68 -26.02
N ALA A 226 15.68 -13.49 -25.90
CA ALA A 226 15.82 -14.94 -25.69
C ALA A 226 16.52 -15.65 -26.87
N LYS A 227 16.31 -15.20 -28.12
CA LYS A 227 16.96 -15.79 -29.30
C LYS A 227 18.48 -15.66 -29.29
N THR A 228 19.00 -14.53 -28.82
CA THR A 228 20.46 -14.28 -28.78
C THR A 228 21.16 -15.20 -27.79
N TRP A 229 20.56 -15.40 -26.61
CA TRP A 229 21.11 -16.30 -25.57
C TRP A 229 21.09 -17.77 -25.99
N ILE A 230 20.05 -18.19 -26.72
CA ILE A 230 19.96 -19.56 -27.25
C ILE A 230 21.11 -19.87 -28.22
N MET A 231 21.48 -18.93 -29.08
CA MET A 231 22.60 -19.14 -30.02
C MET A 231 23.94 -19.29 -29.29
N ILE A 232 24.20 -18.45 -28.28
CA ILE A 232 25.42 -18.52 -27.46
C ILE A 232 25.46 -19.84 -26.67
N PHE A 233 24.32 -20.26 -26.11
CA PHE A 233 24.21 -21.51 -25.38
C PHE A 233 24.48 -22.73 -26.27
N LEU A 234 23.91 -22.78 -27.47
CA LEU A 234 24.16 -23.87 -28.42
C LEU A 234 25.62 -23.92 -28.89
N LEU A 235 26.25 -22.76 -29.09
CA LEU A 235 27.65 -22.67 -29.50
C LEU A 235 28.59 -23.16 -28.39
N THR A 236 28.34 -22.75 -27.14
CA THR A 236 29.12 -23.24 -25.99
C THR A 236 28.92 -24.73 -25.76
N LEU A 237 27.71 -25.25 -25.91
CA LEU A 237 27.40 -26.68 -25.77
C LEU A 237 28.07 -27.52 -26.87
N SER A 238 28.16 -27.00 -28.10
CA SER A 238 28.89 -27.64 -29.21
C SER A 238 30.39 -27.76 -28.95
N ILE A 239 31.02 -26.71 -28.41
CA ILE A 239 32.45 -26.73 -28.04
C ILE A 239 32.69 -27.75 -26.91
N LEU A 240 31.83 -27.74 -25.88
CA LEU A 240 31.88 -28.70 -24.78
C LEU A 240 31.77 -30.15 -25.28
N PHE A 241 30.84 -30.42 -26.20
CA PHE A 241 30.68 -31.75 -26.79
C PHE A 241 31.94 -32.22 -27.52
N ASN A 242 32.57 -31.34 -28.30
CA ASN A 242 33.82 -31.67 -29.00
C ASN A 242 34.97 -31.99 -28.03
N ILE A 243 35.11 -31.23 -26.93
CA ILE A 243 36.12 -31.49 -25.90
C ILE A 243 35.90 -32.87 -25.26
N ILE A 244 34.64 -33.21 -24.93
CA ILE A 244 34.27 -34.51 -24.35
C ILE A 244 34.58 -35.66 -25.33
N LEU A 245 34.29 -35.48 -26.62
CA LEU A 245 34.56 -36.50 -27.64
C LEU A 245 36.06 -36.75 -27.82
N ILE A 246 36.90 -35.71 -27.78
CA ILE A 246 38.36 -35.85 -27.85
C ILE A 246 38.90 -36.60 -26.62
N TRP A 247 38.37 -36.31 -25.44
CA TRP A 247 38.80 -36.94 -24.18
C TRP A 247 38.36 -38.40 -24.02
N ARG A 248 37.32 -38.82 -24.75
CA ARG A 248 36.82 -40.20 -24.72
C ARG A 248 37.64 -41.15 -25.61
N ARG A 249 38.41 -40.63 -26.57
CA ARG A 249 39.21 -41.42 -27.52
C ARG A 249 40.59 -41.75 -26.94
#